data_AF-A0A674DNF6-F1
#
_entry.id   AF-A0A674DNF6-F1
#
_cell.length_a   1.000
_cell.length_b   1.000
_cell.length_c   1.000
_cell.angle_alpha   90.00
_cell.angle_beta   90.00
_cell.angle_gamma   90.00
#
_symmetry.space_group_name_H-M   'P 1'
#
loop_
_entity.id
_entity.type
_entity.pdbx_description
1 polymer ?
#
loop_
_entity_poly.entity_id
_entity_poly.type
_entity_poly.pdbx_seq_one_letter_code
_entity_poly.pdbx_strand_id
1 'polypeptide(L)'
;MPFGNTHNVLKLKYASSEEYPDLSQHNNHMGKYYALKNMSDAEQQQLIDDHFLFDKPVSPLLLASGMARDWPDGRGIWHNDTKTFLVWVNEEDHLRVISMQKGGNMKEVFNRFCTGLTKIETLFKDKGTSFMWNEHLGYVLTCPSNLGTGLRAGVHVKIPNMSKHAKFEEVLKRLRLQKRGTGGVDTAAVGGTFDISNADRLGFSEVELVQMVVDGVKLLVEMEKKLEKGQSIDDLMPAQK
;
A
#
# COMPACT_ATOMS: atom_id res chain seq x y z
N MET A 1 -0.96 28.87 0.83
CA MET A 1 -0.91 27.65 1.66
C MET A 1 0.51 27.52 2.20
N PRO A 2 0.77 27.63 3.52
CA PRO A 2 2.14 27.71 4.03
C PRO A 2 2.85 26.34 4.11
N PHE A 3 2.13 25.24 3.92
CA PHE A 3 2.71 23.90 3.84
C PHE A 3 3.06 23.56 2.39
N GLY A 4 4.04 24.26 1.82
CA GLY A 4 4.73 23.71 0.65
C GLY A 4 5.42 22.44 1.08
N ASN A 5 5.32 21.35 0.31
CA ASN A 5 5.96 20.09 0.68
C ASN A 5 7.47 20.30 0.89
N THR A 6 7.90 20.28 2.16
CA THR A 6 9.29 20.48 2.60
C THR A 6 10.18 19.28 2.27
N HIS A 7 9.58 18.14 1.90
CA HIS A 7 10.25 16.93 1.44
C HIS A 7 11.31 17.21 0.37
N ASN A 8 11.00 18.12 -0.56
CA ASN A 8 11.93 18.46 -1.65
C ASN A 8 13.14 19.32 -1.21
N VAL A 9 13.09 19.96 -0.03
CA VAL A 9 14.19 20.81 0.48
C VAL A 9 15.27 19.95 1.15
N LEU A 10 14.90 18.79 1.71
CA LEU A 10 15.83 17.91 2.42
C LEU A 10 16.38 16.80 1.51
N LYS A 11 15.58 16.24 0.59
CA LYS A 11 16.02 15.15 -0.31
C LYS A 11 17.22 15.49 -1.20
N LEU A 12 17.46 16.78 -1.47
CA LEU A 12 18.58 17.25 -2.29
C LEU A 12 19.87 17.49 -1.47
N LYS A 13 19.78 17.42 -0.14
CA LYS A 13 20.93 17.65 0.76
C LYS A 13 21.70 16.37 1.07
N TYR A 14 21.04 15.22 0.99
CA TYR A 14 21.59 13.92 1.36
C TYR A 14 21.27 12.90 0.28
N ALA A 15 22.22 12.04 -0.05
CA ALA A 15 21.95 10.87 -0.88
C ALA A 15 21.05 9.88 -0.13
N SER A 16 20.29 9.05 -0.85
CA SER A 16 19.42 8.04 -0.23
C SER A 16 20.20 7.10 0.71
N SER A 17 21.47 6.81 0.44
CA SER A 17 22.34 5.99 1.30
C SER A 17 22.71 6.67 2.63
N GLU A 18 22.69 8.00 2.67
CA GLU A 18 22.97 8.78 3.89
C GLU A 18 21.70 8.84 4.75
N GLU A 19 20.56 9.15 4.13
CA GLU A 19 19.26 9.33 4.78
C GLU A 19 18.65 8.01 5.27
N TYR A 20 18.74 6.95 4.47
CA TYR A 20 18.10 5.66 4.76
C TYR A 20 19.11 4.63 5.27
N PRO A 21 18.72 3.72 6.18
CA PRO A 21 19.59 2.63 6.60
C PRO A 21 19.86 1.66 5.44
N ASP A 22 21.04 1.04 5.44
CA ASP A 22 21.37 -0.01 4.47
C ASP A 22 20.56 -1.27 4.79
N LEU A 23 19.59 -1.58 3.93
CA LEU A 23 18.70 -2.72 4.09
C LEU A 23 19.35 -4.05 3.62
N SER A 24 20.56 -4.02 3.04
CA SER A 24 21.23 -5.21 2.49
C SER A 24 21.89 -6.10 3.55
N GLN A 25 22.26 -5.54 4.72
CA GLN A 25 23.06 -6.21 5.75
C GLN A 25 22.28 -7.21 6.65
N HIS A 26 21.09 -7.62 6.24
CA HIS A 26 20.29 -8.58 7.00
C HIS A 26 20.41 -9.99 6.41
N ASN A 27 20.35 -11.04 7.26
CA ASN A 27 20.35 -12.47 6.90
C ASN A 27 19.23 -12.92 5.93
N ASN A 28 18.41 -11.98 5.46
CA ASN A 28 17.32 -12.17 4.50
C ASN A 28 17.43 -11.23 3.29
N HIS A 29 18.56 -10.51 3.12
CA HIS A 29 18.81 -9.49 2.09
C HIS A 29 17.57 -8.62 1.82
N MET A 30 17.16 -7.79 2.79
CA MET A 30 15.87 -7.09 2.73
C MET A 30 15.70 -6.22 1.47
N GLY A 31 16.80 -5.84 0.84
CA GLY A 31 16.77 -5.57 -0.59
C GLY A 31 18.01 -4.88 -1.09
N LYS A 32 18.12 -4.85 -2.41
CA LYS A 32 19.02 -3.93 -3.10
C LYS A 32 18.26 -2.64 -3.41
N TYR A 33 18.94 -1.51 -3.34
CA TYR A 33 18.39 -0.23 -3.79
C TYR A 33 18.55 -0.06 -5.28
N TYR A 34 17.49 0.42 -5.91
CA TYR A 34 17.46 0.79 -7.31
C TYR A 34 16.97 2.23 -7.38
N ALA A 35 17.89 3.16 -7.60
CA ALA A 35 17.57 4.56 -7.83
C ALA A 35 16.92 4.70 -9.21
N LEU A 36 15.78 5.41 -9.29
CA LEU A 36 15.05 5.56 -10.56
C LEU A 36 15.91 6.19 -11.66
N LYS A 37 16.73 7.19 -11.31
CA LYS A 37 17.61 7.89 -12.27
C LYS A 37 18.62 6.98 -12.98
N ASN A 38 18.87 5.79 -12.43
CA ASN A 38 19.81 4.81 -12.96
C ASN A 38 19.10 3.61 -13.62
N MET A 39 17.77 3.55 -13.61
CA MET A 39 17.01 2.51 -14.31
C MET A 39 16.79 2.91 -15.77
N SER A 40 16.78 1.92 -16.66
CA SER A 40 16.26 2.11 -18.01
C SER A 40 14.72 2.25 -17.98
N ASP A 41 14.16 2.92 -18.99
CA ASP A 41 12.69 3.02 -19.14
C ASP A 41 12.02 1.64 -19.21
N ALA A 42 12.68 0.65 -19.82
CA ALA A 42 12.16 -0.72 -19.92
C ALA A 42 12.09 -1.41 -18.56
N GLU A 43 13.13 -1.28 -17.73
CA GLU A 43 13.12 -1.81 -16.36
C GLU A 43 12.07 -1.12 -15.49
N GLN A 44 11.96 0.20 -15.61
CA GLN A 44 10.93 0.96 -14.90
C GLN A 44 9.52 0.50 -15.30
N GLN A 45 9.24 0.38 -16.59
CA GLN A 45 7.94 -0.06 -17.08
C GLN A 45 7.63 -1.50 -16.65
N GLN A 46 8.59 -2.42 -16.72
CA GLN A 46 8.37 -3.80 -16.27
C GLN A 46 8.02 -3.87 -14.77
N LEU A 47 8.69 -3.07 -13.93
CA LEU A 47 8.37 -3.03 -12.50
C LEU A 47 7.00 -2.42 -12.22
N ILE A 48 6.55 -1.44 -13.03
CA ILE A 48 5.20 -0.88 -12.96
C ILE A 48 4.17 -1.95 -13.36
N ASP A 49 4.39 -2.64 -14.49
CA ASP A 49 3.50 -3.67 -15.01
C ASP A 49 3.37 -4.86 -14.06
N ASP A 50 4.45 -5.21 -13.34
CA ASP A 50 4.46 -6.25 -12.31
C ASP A 50 3.80 -5.79 -10.98
N HIS A 51 3.35 -4.53 -10.89
CA HIS A 51 2.81 -3.87 -9.70
C HIS A 51 3.82 -3.70 -8.54
N PHE A 52 5.12 -3.62 -8.85
CA PHE A 52 6.17 -3.45 -7.85
C PHE A 52 6.62 -2.01 -7.67
N LEU A 53 6.54 -1.19 -8.71
CA LEU A 53 6.96 0.21 -8.68
C LEU A 53 5.76 1.14 -8.82
N PHE A 54 5.85 2.33 -8.22
CA PHE A 54 4.86 3.38 -8.41
C PHE A 54 4.84 3.91 -9.85
N ASP A 55 3.69 4.41 -10.27
CA ASP A 55 3.52 5.06 -11.57
C ASP A 55 4.34 6.36 -11.67
N LYS A 56 4.56 6.82 -12.91
CA LYS A 56 5.01 8.20 -13.13
C LYS A 56 4.01 9.18 -12.51
N PRO A 57 4.44 10.31 -11.92
CA PRO A 57 3.57 11.20 -11.17
C PRO A 57 2.64 11.96 -12.12
N VAL A 58 1.50 11.34 -12.44
CA VAL A 58 0.46 11.89 -13.33
C VAL A 58 -0.80 12.31 -12.57
N SER A 59 -0.92 11.91 -11.30
CA SER A 59 -2.07 12.23 -10.47
C SER A 59 -2.16 13.74 -10.23
N PRO A 60 -3.33 14.37 -10.43
CA PRO A 60 -3.54 15.77 -10.11
C PRO A 60 -3.23 16.11 -8.64
N LEU A 61 -3.44 15.15 -7.72
CA LEU A 61 -3.14 15.32 -6.30
C LEU A 61 -1.63 15.51 -6.06
N LEU A 62 -0.79 14.70 -6.70
CA LEU A 62 0.67 14.77 -6.60
C LEU A 62 1.22 16.03 -7.30
N LEU A 63 0.65 16.38 -8.46
CA LEU A 63 1.08 17.53 -9.25
C LEU A 63 0.71 18.86 -8.57
N ALA A 64 -0.55 19.02 -8.15
CA ALA A 64 -1.05 20.27 -7.57
C ALA A 64 -0.47 20.58 -6.18
N SER A 65 -0.04 19.56 -5.44
CA SER A 65 0.65 19.69 -4.15
C SER A 65 2.17 19.90 -4.27
N GLY A 66 2.71 19.82 -5.49
CA GLY A 66 4.14 20.00 -5.77
C GLY A 66 5.03 18.84 -5.32
N MET A 67 4.46 17.64 -5.16
CA MET A 67 5.18 16.41 -4.78
C MET A 67 6.02 15.86 -5.94
N ALA A 68 5.62 16.13 -7.18
CA ALA A 68 6.31 15.67 -8.39
C ALA A 68 7.56 16.49 -8.76
N ARG A 69 7.94 17.51 -7.98
CA ARG A 69 9.11 18.35 -8.31
C ARG A 69 10.40 17.54 -8.40
N ASP A 70 11.24 17.95 -9.33
CA ASP A 70 12.59 17.40 -9.58
C ASP A 70 12.59 15.90 -9.90
N TRP A 71 11.47 15.34 -10.40
CA TRP A 71 11.41 13.94 -10.78
C TRP A 71 12.46 13.58 -11.85
N PRO A 72 13.19 12.45 -11.74
CA PRO A 72 13.10 11.38 -10.74
C PRO A 72 14.10 11.50 -9.57
N ASP A 73 14.65 12.68 -9.30
CA ASP A 73 15.73 12.86 -8.30
C ASP A 73 15.29 12.51 -6.88
N GLY A 74 16.15 11.80 -6.16
CA GLY A 74 15.93 11.27 -4.82
C GLY A 74 14.97 10.09 -4.73
N ARG A 75 14.41 9.59 -5.85
CA ARG A 75 13.41 8.51 -5.85
C ARG A 75 14.01 7.16 -6.20
N GLY A 76 13.41 6.12 -5.66
CA GLY A 76 13.82 4.75 -5.93
C GLY A 76 12.97 3.71 -5.23
N ILE A 77 13.42 2.48 -5.36
CA ILE A 77 12.80 1.31 -4.76
C ILE A 77 13.88 0.42 -4.15
N TRP A 78 13.61 -0.07 -2.95
CA TRP A 78 14.27 -1.25 -2.41
C TRP A 78 13.35 -2.44 -2.60
N HIS A 79 13.89 -3.60 -2.95
CA HIS A 79 13.15 -4.85 -2.84
C HIS A 79 14.08 -6.02 -2.58
N ASN A 80 13.59 -7.03 -1.87
CA ASN A 80 14.29 -8.30 -1.73
C ASN A 80 14.32 -9.07 -3.06
N ASP A 81 15.16 -10.09 -3.17
CA ASP A 81 15.35 -10.85 -4.41
C ASP A 81 14.06 -11.50 -4.92
N THR A 82 13.18 -11.90 -4.00
CA THR A 82 11.89 -12.54 -4.32
C THR A 82 10.77 -11.53 -4.62
N LYS A 83 11.03 -10.22 -4.53
CA LYS A 83 10.06 -9.12 -4.69
C LYS A 83 8.78 -9.31 -3.85
N THR A 84 8.93 -9.85 -2.65
CA THR A 84 7.84 -10.07 -1.68
C THR A 84 7.83 -9.05 -0.53
N PHE A 85 8.89 -8.26 -0.44
CA PHE A 85 9.03 -7.12 0.46
C PHE A 85 9.73 -5.99 -0.29
N LEU A 86 9.09 -4.82 -0.35
CA LEU A 86 9.53 -3.67 -1.12
C LEU A 86 9.42 -2.41 -0.27
N VAL A 87 10.25 -1.42 -0.56
CA VAL A 87 10.17 -0.10 0.05
C VAL A 87 10.34 0.96 -1.03
N TRP A 88 9.29 1.74 -1.28
CA TRP A 88 9.38 2.91 -2.15
C TRP A 88 9.98 4.07 -1.37
N VAL A 89 10.82 4.85 -2.04
CA VAL A 89 11.54 5.98 -1.45
C VAL A 89 11.14 7.27 -2.15
N ASN A 90 10.70 8.26 -1.37
CA ASN A 90 10.45 9.64 -1.77
C ASN A 90 9.39 9.86 -2.87
N GLU A 91 8.34 9.05 -2.90
CA GLU A 91 7.21 9.22 -3.82
C GLU A 91 6.11 10.11 -3.19
N GLU A 92 5.02 9.53 -2.69
CA GLU A 92 3.98 10.25 -1.94
C GLU A 92 4.46 10.60 -0.53
N ASP A 93 5.16 9.67 0.10
CA ASP A 93 5.73 9.78 1.43
C ASP A 93 7.23 9.44 1.38
N HIS A 94 7.94 9.67 2.49
CA HIS A 94 9.36 9.34 2.62
C HIS A 94 9.62 7.87 2.31
N LEU A 95 8.81 7.00 2.95
CA LEU A 95 8.84 5.56 2.75
C LEU A 95 7.43 5.02 2.56
N ARG A 96 7.26 4.11 1.60
CA ARG A 96 6.13 3.18 1.57
C ARG A 96 6.66 1.76 1.66
N VAL A 97 6.44 1.12 2.81
CA VAL A 97 6.82 -0.27 3.08
C VAL A 97 5.70 -1.20 2.61
N ILE A 98 6.05 -2.18 1.78
CA ILE A 98 5.10 -3.05 1.10
C ILE A 98 5.50 -4.50 1.32
N SER A 99 4.54 -5.33 1.70
CA SER A 99 4.68 -6.78 1.61
C SER A 99 3.56 -7.32 0.74
N MET A 100 3.92 -8.19 -0.21
CA MET A 100 2.96 -8.78 -1.15
C MET A 100 3.42 -10.16 -1.60
N GLN A 101 2.49 -10.97 -2.08
CA GLN A 101 2.75 -12.24 -2.75
C GLN A 101 1.53 -12.64 -3.59
N LYS A 102 1.70 -13.61 -4.49
CA LYS A 102 0.57 -14.25 -5.17
C LYS A 102 -0.17 -15.20 -4.22
N GLY A 103 -1.46 -15.44 -4.46
CA GLY A 103 -2.30 -16.27 -3.61
C GLY A 103 -2.94 -15.49 -2.45
N GLY A 104 -3.58 -16.22 -1.52
CA GLY A 104 -4.43 -15.64 -0.46
C GLY A 104 -3.85 -15.72 0.95
N ASN A 105 -2.56 -16.00 1.13
CA ASN A 105 -1.96 -16.16 2.47
C ASN A 105 -1.66 -14.80 3.14
N MET A 106 -2.72 -14.07 3.49
CA MET A 106 -2.61 -12.74 4.13
C MET A 106 -1.81 -12.77 5.44
N LYS A 107 -1.87 -13.87 6.20
CA LYS A 107 -1.13 -14.02 7.45
C LYS A 107 0.39 -14.00 7.21
N GLU A 108 0.86 -14.69 6.19
CA GLU A 108 2.28 -14.72 5.83
C GLU A 108 2.76 -13.35 5.34
N VAL A 109 1.97 -12.69 4.48
CA VAL A 109 2.23 -11.31 4.03
C VAL A 109 2.33 -10.37 5.22
N PHE A 110 1.38 -10.43 6.15
CA PHE A 110 1.35 -9.54 7.30
C PHE A 110 2.48 -9.82 8.29
N ASN A 111 2.83 -11.09 8.54
CA ASN A 111 3.98 -11.44 9.37
C ASN A 111 5.29 -10.88 8.79
N ARG A 112 5.48 -10.99 7.46
CA ARG A 112 6.64 -10.43 6.77
C ARG A 112 6.65 -8.90 6.85
N PHE A 113 5.49 -8.25 6.67
CA PHE A 113 5.32 -6.81 6.85
C PHE A 113 5.74 -6.34 8.25
N CYS A 114 5.18 -6.92 9.31
CA CYS A 114 5.49 -6.54 10.69
C CYS A 114 6.96 -6.75 11.03
N THR A 115 7.54 -7.88 10.63
CA THR A 115 8.96 -8.18 10.87
C THR A 115 9.86 -7.18 10.16
N GLY A 116 9.60 -6.93 8.87
CA GLY A 116 10.38 -5.99 8.06
C GLY A 116 10.27 -4.56 8.58
N LEU A 117 9.06 -4.09 8.89
CA LEU A 117 8.82 -2.73 9.40
C LEU A 117 9.51 -2.50 10.75
N THR A 118 9.37 -3.45 11.70
CA THR A 118 10.04 -3.37 13.02
C THR A 118 11.56 -3.28 12.85
N LYS A 119 12.10 -4.01 11.88
CA LYS A 119 13.55 -3.98 11.63
C LYS A 119 13.99 -2.65 11.00
N ILE A 120 13.25 -2.12 10.02
CA ILE A 120 13.51 -0.80 9.45
C ILE A 120 13.50 0.26 10.55
N GLU A 121 12.49 0.24 11.41
CA GLU A 121 12.38 1.19 12.53
C GLU A 121 13.58 1.09 13.48
N THR A 122 14.01 -0.14 13.80
CA THR A 122 15.21 -0.38 14.63
C THR A 122 16.46 0.22 13.99
N LEU A 123 16.66 0.00 12.69
CA LEU A 123 17.83 0.53 11.97
C LEU A 123 17.85 2.07 11.93
N PHE A 124 16.69 2.72 11.82
CA PHE A 124 16.61 4.18 11.95
C PHE A 124 16.97 4.65 13.35
N LYS A 125 16.47 3.97 14.39
CA LYS A 125 16.80 4.27 15.79
C LYS A 125 18.30 4.13 16.06
N ASP A 126 18.93 3.08 15.52
CA ASP A 126 20.38 2.86 15.63
C ASP A 126 21.19 3.99 14.96
N LYS A 127 20.65 4.60 13.89
CA LYS A 127 21.18 5.81 13.24
C LYS A 127 20.84 7.13 13.95
N GLY A 128 20.12 7.10 15.08
CA GLY A 128 19.70 8.29 15.83
C GLY A 128 18.53 9.05 15.19
N THR A 129 17.74 8.39 14.36
CA THR A 129 16.56 8.95 13.67
C THR A 129 15.31 8.14 14.02
N SER A 130 14.12 8.73 13.85
CA SER A 130 12.86 8.08 14.19
C SER A 130 11.75 8.47 13.23
N PHE A 131 10.71 7.64 13.17
CA PHE A 131 9.51 7.96 12.41
C PHE A 131 8.71 9.07 13.10
N MET A 132 8.03 9.88 12.29
CA MET A 132 7.11 10.90 12.78
C MET A 132 5.89 10.20 13.38
N TRP A 133 5.72 10.31 14.70
CA TRP A 133 4.63 9.66 15.41
C TRP A 133 4.20 10.50 16.63
N ASN A 134 2.91 10.50 16.94
CA ASN A 134 2.40 10.98 18.23
C ASN A 134 1.15 10.18 18.67
N GLU A 135 0.78 10.32 19.94
CA GLU A 135 -0.31 9.54 20.55
C GLU A 135 -1.68 9.76 19.88
N HIS A 136 -1.95 10.97 19.39
CA HIS A 136 -3.25 11.30 18.82
C HIS A 136 -3.38 10.84 17.36
N LEU A 137 -2.34 11.05 16.55
CA LEU A 137 -2.38 10.82 15.11
C LEU A 137 -1.73 9.50 14.68
N GLY A 138 -1.05 8.79 15.58
CA GLY A 138 -0.19 7.68 15.19
C GLY A 138 0.94 8.15 14.28
N TYR A 139 1.27 7.36 13.25
CA TYR A 139 2.25 7.75 12.23
C TYR A 139 1.73 8.90 11.38
N VAL A 140 2.57 9.91 11.20
CA VAL A 140 2.25 11.10 10.41
C VAL A 140 2.76 10.92 8.99
N LEU A 141 1.84 11.06 8.03
CA LEU A 141 2.09 10.98 6.60
C LEU A 141 1.56 12.24 5.90
N THR A 142 1.87 12.37 4.61
CA THR A 142 1.58 13.57 3.83
C THR A 142 0.08 13.85 3.71
N CYS A 143 -0.71 12.82 3.41
CA CYS A 143 -2.15 12.93 3.29
C CYS A 143 -2.84 12.59 4.62
N PRO A 144 -3.79 13.42 5.11
CA PRO A 144 -4.58 13.11 6.30
C PRO A 144 -5.30 11.75 6.26
N SER A 145 -5.64 11.24 5.06
CA SER A 145 -6.25 9.92 4.92
C SER A 145 -5.35 8.77 5.34
N ASN A 146 -4.03 9.00 5.41
CA ASN A 146 -3.03 7.98 5.71
C ASN A 146 -2.54 8.06 7.17
N LEU A 147 -3.09 8.93 8.02
CA LEU A 147 -2.73 8.99 9.43
C LEU A 147 -3.07 7.69 10.18
N GLY A 148 -2.51 7.54 11.39
CA GLY A 148 -2.72 6.40 12.27
C GLY A 148 -1.72 5.29 11.96
N THR A 149 -2.24 4.20 11.41
CA THR A 149 -1.40 3.07 10.96
C THR A 149 -0.78 3.31 9.59
N GLY A 150 -1.36 4.19 8.77
CA GLY A 150 -1.07 4.28 7.34
C GLY A 150 -1.32 2.98 6.56
N LEU A 151 -1.91 1.96 7.20
CA LEU A 151 -1.94 0.61 6.67
C LEU A 151 -3.06 0.42 5.65
N ARG A 152 -2.66 0.04 4.44
CA ARG A 152 -3.59 -0.46 3.42
C ARG A 152 -3.36 -1.96 3.21
N ALA A 153 -4.13 -2.79 3.89
CA ALA A 153 -4.19 -4.21 3.63
C ALA A 153 -5.25 -4.49 2.57
N GLY A 154 -4.92 -5.29 1.55
CA GLY A 154 -5.86 -5.54 0.46
C GLY A 154 -5.52 -6.76 -0.38
N VAL A 155 -6.45 -7.11 -1.27
CA VAL A 155 -6.35 -8.25 -2.18
C VAL A 155 -6.80 -7.85 -3.58
N HIS A 156 -6.17 -8.43 -4.60
CA HIS A 156 -6.80 -8.53 -5.92
C HIS A 156 -7.70 -9.76 -5.91
N VAL A 157 -9.02 -9.54 -5.93
CA VAL A 157 -10.02 -10.61 -5.88
C VAL A 157 -10.95 -10.55 -7.08
N LYS A 158 -11.19 -11.71 -7.71
CA LYS A 158 -12.09 -11.86 -8.84
C LYS A 158 -13.50 -12.17 -8.35
N ILE A 159 -14.41 -11.23 -8.52
CA ILE A 159 -15.80 -11.29 -8.05
C ILE A 159 -16.77 -10.75 -9.13
N PRO A 160 -16.82 -11.36 -10.33
CA PRO A 160 -17.56 -10.84 -11.48
C PRO A 160 -19.08 -10.77 -11.28
N ASN A 161 -19.66 -11.60 -10.41
CA ASN A 161 -21.09 -11.57 -10.13
C ASN A 161 -21.41 -10.57 -9.01
N MET A 162 -20.68 -10.63 -7.90
CA MET A 162 -20.88 -9.72 -6.76
C MET A 162 -20.63 -8.27 -7.18
N SER A 163 -19.64 -8.02 -8.02
CA SER A 163 -19.34 -6.66 -8.51
C SER A 163 -20.45 -6.00 -9.32
N LYS A 164 -21.35 -6.79 -9.92
CA LYS A 164 -22.53 -6.31 -10.67
C LYS A 164 -23.80 -6.31 -9.82
N HIS A 165 -23.75 -6.89 -8.62
CA HIS A 165 -24.91 -7.01 -7.75
C HIS A 165 -25.27 -5.63 -7.15
N ALA A 166 -26.57 -5.30 -7.12
CA ALA A 166 -27.05 -3.98 -6.68
C ALA A 166 -26.62 -3.62 -5.24
N LYS A 167 -26.38 -4.63 -4.39
CA LYS A 167 -25.95 -4.45 -2.99
C LYS A 167 -24.44 -4.36 -2.78
N PHE A 168 -23.61 -4.36 -3.83
CA PHE A 168 -22.16 -4.43 -3.67
C PHE A 168 -21.56 -3.29 -2.85
N GLU A 169 -21.92 -2.05 -3.17
CA GLU A 169 -21.45 -0.87 -2.43
C GLU A 169 -21.92 -0.89 -0.97
N GLU A 170 -23.14 -1.37 -0.71
CA GLU A 170 -23.66 -1.50 0.64
C GLU A 170 -22.87 -2.54 1.45
N VAL A 171 -22.59 -3.70 0.86
CA VAL A 171 -21.78 -4.74 1.49
C VAL A 171 -20.38 -4.22 1.83
N LEU A 172 -19.71 -3.54 0.89
CA LEU A 172 -18.39 -2.94 1.13
C LEU A 172 -18.43 -1.93 2.29
N LYS A 173 -19.43 -1.04 2.29
CA LYS A 173 -19.60 -0.04 3.35
C LYS A 173 -19.82 -0.69 4.73
N ARG A 174 -20.68 -1.71 4.82
CA ARG A 174 -20.93 -2.43 6.08
C ARG A 174 -19.70 -3.17 6.59
N LEU A 175 -18.86 -3.66 5.68
CA LEU A 175 -17.60 -4.32 6.00
C LEU A 175 -16.42 -3.35 6.24
N ARG A 176 -16.64 -2.04 6.07
CA ARG A 176 -15.60 -1.00 6.12
C ARG A 176 -14.46 -1.24 5.13
N LEU A 177 -14.83 -1.76 3.95
CA LEU A 177 -13.93 -2.00 2.83
C LEU A 177 -14.15 -0.96 1.74
N GLN A 178 -13.12 -0.73 0.95
CA GLN A 178 -13.14 0.10 -0.24
C GLN A 178 -12.65 -0.69 -1.45
N LYS A 179 -13.11 -0.31 -2.64
CA LYS A 179 -12.67 -0.89 -3.92
C LYS A 179 -11.90 0.10 -4.77
N ARG A 180 -10.90 -0.41 -5.49
CA ARG A 180 -10.15 0.27 -6.56
C ARG A 180 -10.07 -0.65 -7.79
N GLY A 181 -9.69 -0.09 -8.95
CA GLY A 181 -9.39 -0.90 -10.13
C GLY A 181 -8.11 -1.72 -9.98
N THR A 182 -7.83 -2.56 -10.97
CA THR A 182 -6.76 -3.57 -10.90
C THR A 182 -5.35 -2.97 -10.85
N GLY A 183 -5.16 -1.76 -11.39
CA GLY A 183 -3.89 -1.03 -11.33
C GLY A 183 -3.84 0.06 -10.25
N GLY A 184 -4.81 0.10 -9.32
CA GLY A 184 -4.85 1.09 -8.25
C GLY A 184 -5.95 2.14 -8.40
N VAL A 185 -5.79 3.26 -7.70
CA VAL A 185 -6.88 4.23 -7.40
C VAL A 185 -7.48 4.89 -8.63
N ASP A 186 -6.68 5.12 -9.67
CA ASP A 186 -7.09 5.82 -10.89
C ASP A 186 -7.33 4.87 -12.08
N THR A 187 -7.46 3.56 -11.83
CA THR A 187 -7.62 2.55 -12.89
C THR A 187 -8.99 1.89 -12.84
N ALA A 188 -9.43 1.33 -13.98
CA ALA A 188 -10.65 0.52 -14.05
C ALA A 188 -10.40 -0.91 -13.55
N ALA A 189 -11.46 -1.57 -13.07
CA ALA A 189 -11.43 -3.00 -12.80
C ALA A 189 -11.44 -3.80 -14.12
N VAL A 190 -10.54 -4.76 -14.26
CA VAL A 190 -10.44 -5.61 -15.47
C VAL A 190 -10.99 -7.00 -15.17
N GLY A 191 -11.94 -7.47 -15.98
CA GLY A 191 -12.43 -8.85 -15.93
C GLY A 191 -13.11 -9.27 -14.62
N GLY A 192 -13.71 -8.31 -13.90
CA GLY A 192 -14.32 -8.55 -12.59
C GLY A 192 -13.33 -8.69 -11.43
N THR A 193 -12.06 -8.31 -11.64
CA THR A 193 -11.02 -8.28 -10.61
C THR A 193 -10.94 -6.90 -9.98
N PHE A 194 -11.10 -6.84 -8.66
CA PHE A 194 -11.04 -5.59 -7.89
C PHE A 194 -9.91 -5.64 -6.87
N ASP A 195 -9.31 -4.48 -6.63
CA ASP A 195 -8.45 -4.25 -5.47
C ASP A 195 -9.37 -3.87 -4.29
N ILE A 196 -9.55 -4.80 -3.36
CA ILE A 196 -10.38 -4.62 -2.15
C ILE A 196 -9.46 -4.45 -0.95
N SER A 197 -9.65 -3.37 -0.19
CA SER A 197 -8.82 -3.04 0.99
C SER A 197 -9.65 -2.45 2.12
N ASN A 198 -9.09 -2.37 3.34
CA ASN A 198 -9.70 -1.60 4.42
C ASN A 198 -9.89 -0.12 4.00
N ALA A 199 -10.96 0.51 4.47
CA ALA A 199 -11.23 1.94 4.26
C ALA A 199 -10.56 2.82 5.34
N ASP A 200 -10.52 2.35 6.58
CA ASP A 200 -9.99 3.10 7.72
C ASP A 200 -8.49 2.91 7.94
N ARG A 201 -7.84 3.90 8.57
CA ARG A 201 -6.39 3.91 8.87
C ARG A 201 -6.08 4.38 10.29
N LEU A 202 -6.88 5.29 10.82
CA LEU A 202 -6.77 5.89 12.14
C LEU A 202 -7.89 5.38 13.07
N GLY A 203 -7.57 5.21 14.35
CA GLY A 203 -8.52 4.71 15.37
C GLY A 203 -8.62 3.18 15.44
N PHE A 204 -7.81 2.46 14.67
CA PHE A 204 -7.72 1.00 14.67
C PHE A 204 -6.24 0.59 14.59
N SER A 205 -5.90 -0.53 15.20
CA SER A 205 -4.58 -1.17 15.05
C SER A 205 -4.43 -1.85 13.70
N GLU A 206 -3.19 -2.11 13.29
CA GLU A 206 -2.84 -2.85 12.09
C GLU A 206 -3.50 -4.24 12.06
N VAL A 207 -3.54 -4.91 13.21
CA VAL A 207 -4.13 -6.24 13.36
C VAL A 207 -5.65 -6.19 13.13
N GLU A 208 -6.34 -5.22 13.72
CA GLU A 208 -7.79 -5.05 13.52
C GLU A 208 -8.13 -4.75 12.06
N LEU A 209 -7.36 -3.88 11.41
CA LEU A 209 -7.54 -3.53 10.00
C LEU A 209 -7.34 -4.75 9.08
N VAL A 210 -6.29 -5.54 9.31
CA VAL A 210 -6.05 -6.78 8.55
C VAL A 210 -7.15 -7.81 8.80
N GLN A 211 -7.61 -7.95 10.05
CA GLN A 211 -8.69 -8.86 10.39
C GLN A 211 -9.99 -8.46 9.69
N MET A 212 -10.32 -7.17 9.64
CA MET A 212 -11.47 -6.66 8.88
C MET A 212 -11.40 -7.06 7.39
N VAL A 213 -10.22 -6.95 6.77
CA VAL A 213 -10.00 -7.36 5.38
C VAL A 213 -10.14 -8.86 5.23
N VAL A 214 -9.51 -9.67 6.08
CA VAL A 214 -9.59 -11.13 6.03
C VAL A 214 -11.03 -11.61 6.11
N ASP A 215 -11.81 -11.08 7.05
CA ASP A 215 -13.20 -11.49 7.25
C ASP A 215 -14.11 -11.00 6.11
N GLY A 216 -13.94 -9.75 5.70
CA GLY A 216 -14.77 -9.19 4.63
C GLY A 216 -14.49 -9.83 3.27
N VAL A 217 -13.24 -10.14 2.95
CA VAL A 217 -12.88 -10.85 1.71
C VAL A 217 -13.41 -12.27 1.72
N LYS A 218 -13.33 -12.99 2.85
CA LYS A 218 -13.94 -14.33 2.96
C LYS A 218 -15.44 -14.30 2.67
N LEU A 219 -16.16 -13.33 3.24
CA LEU A 219 -17.59 -13.16 2.99
C LEU A 219 -17.90 -12.81 1.54
N LEU A 220 -17.12 -11.90 0.92
CA LEU A 220 -17.28 -11.57 -0.50
C LEU A 220 -17.08 -12.79 -1.41
N VAL A 221 -16.10 -13.65 -1.10
CA VAL A 221 -15.88 -14.90 -1.83
C VAL A 221 -17.04 -15.89 -1.64
N GLU A 222 -17.64 -15.94 -0.46
CA GLU A 222 -18.83 -16.77 -0.21
C GLU A 222 -20.04 -16.26 -0.99
N MET A 223 -20.28 -14.94 -0.97
CA MET A 223 -21.33 -14.30 -1.77
C MET A 223 -21.14 -14.55 -3.26
N GLU A 224 -19.92 -14.41 -3.78
CA GLU A 224 -19.60 -14.70 -5.18
C GLU A 224 -19.97 -16.15 -5.54
N LYS A 225 -19.57 -17.12 -4.71
CA LYS A 225 -19.88 -18.55 -4.93
C LYS A 225 -21.38 -18.86 -4.90
N LYS A 226 -22.18 -18.13 -4.13
CA LYS A 226 -23.65 -18.26 -4.16
C LYS A 226 -24.22 -17.68 -5.46
N LEU A 227 -23.77 -16.50 -5.86
CA LEU A 227 -24.21 -15.86 -7.10
C LEU A 227 -23.82 -16.66 -8.34
N GLU A 228 -22.65 -17.30 -8.36
CA GLU A 228 -22.22 -18.23 -9.42
C GLU A 228 -23.21 -19.40 -9.60
N LYS A 229 -23.91 -19.80 -8.53
CA LYS A 229 -24.93 -20.85 -8.54
C LYS A 229 -26.35 -20.31 -8.75
N GLY A 230 -26.51 -19.02 -8.99
CA GLY A 230 -27.82 -18.35 -9.11
C GLY A 230 -28.60 -18.26 -7.79
N GLN A 231 -27.91 -18.35 -6.64
CA GLN A 231 -28.53 -18.28 -5.32
C GLN A 231 -28.57 -16.84 -4.78
N SER A 232 -29.58 -16.51 -3.97
CA SER A 232 -29.62 -15.23 -3.26
C SER A 232 -28.51 -15.15 -2.19
N ILE A 233 -28.06 -13.91 -1.94
CA ILE A 233 -27.08 -13.55 -0.90
C ILE A 233 -27.71 -12.74 0.24
N ASP A 234 -29.04 -12.58 0.26
CA ASP A 234 -29.73 -11.73 1.23
C ASP A 234 -29.50 -12.18 2.68
N ASP A 235 -29.33 -13.48 2.88
CA ASP A 235 -29.01 -14.10 4.17
C ASP A 235 -27.56 -13.89 4.62
N LEU A 236 -26.68 -13.49 3.69
CA LEU A 236 -25.26 -13.21 3.96
C LEU A 236 -24.99 -11.72 4.20
N MET A 237 -26.01 -10.85 4.18
CA MET A 237 -25.81 -9.42 4.38
C MET A 237 -25.19 -9.14 5.75
N PRO A 238 -23.98 -8.54 5.80
CA PRO A 238 -23.30 -8.32 7.07
C PRO A 238 -24.00 -7.25 7.90
N ALA A 239 -23.83 -7.30 9.22
CA ALA A 239 -24.12 -6.15 10.07
C ALA A 239 -23.13 -5.00 9.78
N GLN A 240 -23.50 -3.78 10.13
CA GLN A 240 -22.57 -2.65 10.05
C GLN A 240 -21.47 -2.83 11.11
N LYS A 241 -20.22 -2.83 10.66
CA LYS A 241 -19.04 -2.75 11.53
C LYS A 241 -18.70 -1.32 11.90
#